data_AF-A0A531MPW2-F1
#
_entry.id   AF-A0A531MPW2-F1
#
_cell.length_a   1.000
_cell.length_b   1.000
_cell.length_c   1.000
_cell.angle_alpha   90.00
_cell.angle_beta   90.00
_cell.angle_gamma   90.00
#
_symmetry.space_group_name_H-M   'P 1'
#
loop_
_entity.id
_entity.type
_entity.pdbx_description
1 polymer ?
#
loop_
_entity_poly.entity_id
_entity_poly.type
_entity_poly.pdbx_seq_one_letter_code
_entity_poly.pdbx_strand_id
1 'polypeptide(L)'
;TVTWPNSTASGSASLSLMPEMPGRDSALKFEGPWAFRRLLDKATITAKGANTEARFVIGGRDVAYTMQIGPGPNPLLLPALSGFSCPKAF
;
A
#
# COMPACT_ATOMS: atom_id res chain seq x y z
N THR A 1 -8.60 -12.15 5.29
CA THR A 1 -7.21 -12.11 4.80
C THR A 1 -7.20 -11.55 3.40
N VAL A 2 -6.14 -10.86 3.00
CA VAL A 2 -6.00 -10.29 1.64
C VAL A 2 -4.95 -11.10 0.89
N THR A 3 -5.28 -11.55 -0.33
CA THR A 3 -4.34 -12.27 -1.19
C THR A 3 -3.79 -11.32 -2.24
N TRP A 4 -2.49 -11.06 -2.17
CA TRP A 4 -1.75 -10.25 -3.12
C TRP A 4 -0.34 -10.85 -3.29
N PRO A 5 0.22 -10.91 -4.52
CA PRO A 5 -0.36 -10.47 -5.78
C PRO A 5 -1.52 -11.37 -6.21
N ASN A 6 -2.58 -10.80 -6.78
CA ASN A 6 -3.59 -11.60 -7.47
C ASN A 6 -3.35 -11.51 -8.98
N SER A 7 -3.69 -12.59 -9.72
CA SER A 7 -3.53 -12.64 -11.18
C SER A 7 -4.60 -11.83 -11.92
N THR A 8 -5.49 -11.16 -11.19
CA THR A 8 -6.61 -10.41 -11.75
C THR A 8 -6.11 -9.05 -12.25
N ALA A 9 -6.05 -8.89 -13.57
CA ALA A 9 -5.62 -7.65 -14.23
C ALA A 9 -6.49 -6.43 -13.83
N SER A 10 -7.71 -6.65 -13.36
CA SER A 10 -8.68 -5.64 -12.92
C SER A 10 -8.68 -5.39 -11.41
N GLY A 11 -7.52 -5.49 -10.76
CA GLY A 11 -7.36 -5.10 -9.35
C GLY A 11 -7.70 -3.61 -9.13
N SER A 12 -8.30 -3.28 -7.99
CA SER A 12 -8.44 -1.90 -7.53
C SER A 12 -8.21 -1.84 -6.02
N ALA A 13 -7.78 -0.68 -5.54
CA ALA A 13 -7.56 -0.44 -4.12
C ALA A 13 -7.96 1.01 -3.82
N SER A 14 -8.86 1.18 -2.86
CA SER A 14 -9.32 2.49 -2.43
C SER A 14 -9.40 2.57 -0.92
N LEU A 15 -9.04 3.74 -0.39
CA LEU A 15 -9.19 4.09 1.01
C LEU A 15 -9.93 5.41 1.08
N SER A 16 -11.08 5.45 1.73
CA SER A 16 -11.87 6.67 1.94
C SER A 16 -12.09 6.93 3.42
N LEU A 17 -12.14 8.20 3.77
CA LEU A 17 -12.35 8.72 5.11
C LEU A 17 -13.70 9.40 5.16
N MET A 18 -14.52 9.03 6.16
CA MET A 18 -15.80 9.66 6.42
C MET A 18 -15.74 10.49 7.71
N PRO A 19 -16.48 11.62 7.78
CA PRO A 19 -17.14 12.28 6.66
C PRO A 19 -16.14 12.93 5.68
N GLU A 20 -16.55 13.13 4.43
CA GLU A 20 -15.78 13.91 3.46
C GLU A 20 -15.79 15.40 3.85
N MET A 21 -14.63 16.05 3.83
CA MET A 21 -14.51 17.47 4.22
C MET A 21 -14.34 18.36 2.99
N PRO A 22 -15.07 19.49 2.89
CA PRO A 22 -14.93 20.42 1.78
C PRO A 22 -13.50 20.95 1.68
N GLY A 23 -12.96 21.00 0.45
CA GLY A 23 -11.64 21.54 0.16
C GLY A 23 -10.46 20.62 0.52
N ARG A 24 -10.72 19.32 0.82
CA ARG A 24 -9.66 18.35 1.09
C ARG A 24 -9.95 17.00 0.44
N ASP A 25 -8.90 16.34 -0.04
CA ASP A 25 -8.99 14.94 -0.42
C ASP A 25 -9.38 14.09 0.79
N SER A 26 -10.41 13.26 0.61
CA SER A 26 -10.88 12.33 1.63
C SER A 26 -10.73 10.88 1.18
N ALA A 27 -10.19 10.64 -0.03
CA ALA A 27 -9.99 9.30 -0.55
C ALA A 27 -8.71 9.16 -1.40
N LEU A 28 -8.13 7.96 -1.37
CA LEU A 28 -7.11 7.48 -2.29
C LEU A 28 -7.74 6.36 -3.11
N LYS A 29 -7.57 6.38 -4.43
CA LYS A 29 -8.06 5.33 -5.33
C LYS A 29 -7.01 5.01 -6.38
N PHE A 30 -6.72 3.73 -6.52
CA PHE A 30 -5.82 3.18 -7.53
C PHE A 30 -6.50 2.02 -8.26
N GLU A 31 -6.19 1.86 -9.53
CA GLU A 31 -6.73 0.80 -10.40
C GLU A 31 -5.59 0.01 -11.05
N GLY A 32 -5.88 -1.18 -11.56
CA GLY A 32 -4.92 -2.10 -12.17
C GLY A 32 -4.32 -3.12 -11.20
N PRO A 33 -3.52 -4.08 -11.70
CA PRO A 33 -3.02 -5.22 -10.92
C PRO A 33 -2.10 -4.82 -9.76
N TRP A 34 -1.50 -3.62 -9.85
CA TRP A 34 -0.62 -3.05 -8.82
C TRP A 34 -1.31 -2.00 -7.93
N ALA A 35 -2.64 -1.90 -7.96
CA ALA A 35 -3.38 -0.91 -7.20
C ALA A 35 -3.10 -0.97 -5.69
N PHE A 36 -3.08 -2.18 -5.12
CA PHE A 36 -2.83 -2.37 -3.69
C PHE A 36 -1.43 -1.91 -3.27
N ARG A 37 -0.41 -2.23 -4.08
CA ARG A 37 0.96 -1.74 -3.84
C ARG A 37 1.03 -0.22 -3.90
N ARG A 38 0.44 0.39 -4.93
CA ARG A 38 0.38 1.85 -5.07
C ARG A 38 -0.34 2.54 -3.92
N LEU A 39 -1.38 1.92 -3.37
CA LEU A 39 -2.03 2.38 -2.16
C LEU A 39 -1.04 2.36 -0.98
N LEU A 40 -0.36 1.24 -0.76
CA LEU A 40 0.62 1.09 0.32
C LEU A 40 1.85 1.99 0.16
N ASP A 41 2.25 2.33 -1.07
CA ASP A 41 3.32 3.32 -1.32
C ASP A 41 2.94 4.74 -0.84
N LYS A 42 1.65 5.01 -0.60
CA LYS A 42 1.18 6.25 0.05
C LYS A 42 1.18 6.15 1.59
N ALA A 43 1.39 4.97 2.14
CA ALA A 43 1.49 4.78 3.58
C ALA A 43 2.94 4.91 4.05
N THR A 44 3.12 5.40 5.28
CA THR A 44 4.34 5.15 6.03
C THR A 44 4.22 3.78 6.67
N ILE A 45 5.08 2.84 6.26
CA ILE A 45 5.05 1.46 6.75
C ILE A 45 6.10 1.28 7.85
N THR A 46 5.67 0.77 9.00
CA THR A 46 6.54 0.42 10.13
C THR A 46 6.34 -1.05 10.50
N ALA A 47 7.39 -1.86 10.42
CA ALA A 47 7.33 -3.27 10.81
C ALA A 47 7.83 -3.46 12.25
N LYS A 48 7.05 -4.16 13.08
CA LYS A 48 7.38 -4.52 14.46
C LYS A 48 7.09 -6.00 14.70
N GLY A 49 8.11 -6.85 14.51
CA GLY A 49 7.97 -8.30 14.58
C GLY A 49 7.04 -8.83 13.47
N ALA A 50 6.00 -9.57 13.85
CA ALA A 50 5.00 -10.10 12.91
C ALA A 50 3.92 -9.07 12.49
N ASN A 51 3.83 -7.95 13.22
CA ASN A 51 2.87 -6.91 12.94
C ASN A 51 3.52 -5.83 12.08
N THR A 52 2.84 -5.41 11.03
CA THR A 52 3.23 -4.26 10.21
C THR A 52 2.14 -3.21 10.30
N GLU A 53 2.51 -2.00 10.67
CA GLU A 53 1.62 -0.84 10.71
C GLU A 53 1.76 -0.05 9.42
N ALA A 54 0.63 0.27 8.78
CA ALA A 54 0.54 1.13 7.61
C ALA A 54 -0.24 2.38 7.98
N ARG A 55 0.45 3.53 7.96
CA ARG A 55 -0.10 4.83 8.35
C ARG A 55 -0.35 5.70 7.12
N PHE A 56 -1.59 6.14 6.93
CA PHE A 56 -2.03 6.96 5.80
C PHE A 56 -2.39 8.36 6.27
N VAL A 57 -1.92 9.37 5.54
CA VAL A 57 -2.32 10.76 5.74
C VAL A 57 -3.11 11.23 4.51
N ILE A 58 -4.40 11.51 4.70
CA ILE A 58 -5.33 11.91 3.62
C ILE A 58 -6.03 13.20 4.06
N GLY A 59 -5.86 14.30 3.33
CA GLY A 59 -6.48 15.59 3.69
C GLY A 59 -6.07 16.10 5.09
N GLY A 60 -4.87 15.74 5.56
CA GLY A 60 -4.38 16.06 6.91
C GLY A 60 -4.99 15.22 8.03
N ARG A 61 -5.75 14.16 7.71
CA ARG A 61 -6.23 13.16 8.66
C ARG A 61 -5.35 11.94 8.62
N ASP A 62 -5.12 11.37 9.79
CA ASP A 62 -4.27 10.20 9.97
C ASP A 62 -5.10 8.94 10.22
N VAL A 63 -4.74 7.85 9.57
CA VAL A 63 -5.30 6.50 9.81
C VAL A 63 -4.17 5.49 9.85
N ALA A 64 -4.11 4.71 10.92
CA ALA A 64 -3.18 3.60 11.05
C ALA A 64 -3.93 2.27 10.97
N TYR A 65 -3.44 1.37 10.13
CA TYR A 65 -3.89 -0.02 10.05
C TYR A 65 -2.78 -0.95 10.48
N THR A 66 -3.08 -1.86 11.40
CA THR A 66 -2.18 -2.98 11.71
C THR A 66 -2.53 -4.17 10.83
N MET A 67 -1.54 -4.68 10.11
CA MET A 67 -1.66 -5.86 9.28
C MET A 67 -0.66 -6.93 9.70
N GLN A 68 -1.11 -8.18 9.68
CA GLN A 68 -0.28 -9.36 9.93
C GLN A 68 0.03 -10.02 8.59
N ILE A 69 1.31 -10.24 8.33
CA ILE A 69 1.75 -10.92 7.12
C ILE A 69 1.94 -12.40 7.45
N GLY A 70 1.54 -13.26 6.51
CA GLY A 70 1.76 -14.70 6.65
C GLY A 70 3.24 -15.05 6.78
N PRO A 71 3.56 -16.28 7.21
CA PRO A 71 4.95 -16.73 7.35
C PRO A 71 5.71 -16.59 6.02
N GLY A 72 6.86 -15.92 6.06
CA GLY A 72 7.70 -15.64 4.88
C GLY A 72 8.20 -14.19 4.84
N PRO A 73 9.06 -13.84 3.87
CA PRO A 73 9.51 -12.47 3.68
C PRO A 73 8.33 -11.56 3.29
N ASN A 74 8.24 -10.37 3.91
CA ASN A 74 7.18 -9.42 3.62
C ASN A 74 7.31 -8.88 2.18
N PRO A 75 6.37 -9.22 1.26
CA PRO A 75 6.49 -8.83 -0.13
C PRO A 75 6.28 -7.31 -0.34
N LEU A 76 5.73 -6.59 0.66
CA LEU A 76 5.47 -5.15 0.57
C LEU A 76 6.71 -4.29 0.78
N LEU A 77 7.74 -4.83 1.45
CA LEU A 77 8.96 -4.09 1.81
C LEU A 77 10.18 -4.50 0.96
N LEU A 78 9.99 -5.28 -0.12
CA LEU A 78 11.09 -5.71 -0.97
C LEU A 78 11.73 -4.50 -1.67
N PRO A 79 13.04 -4.23 -1.47
CA PRO A 79 13.74 -3.15 -2.16
C PRO A 79 13.71 -3.29 -3.68
N ALA A 80 13.60 -4.53 -4.18
CA ALA A 80 13.44 -4.82 -5.60
C ALA A 80 12.18 -4.18 -6.23
N LEU A 81 11.17 -3.85 -5.43
CA LEU A 81 9.93 -3.24 -5.94
C LEU A 81 10.00 -1.72 -6.07
N SER A 82 11.02 -1.06 -5.51
CA SER A 82 11.21 0.40 -5.60
C SER A 82 12.52 0.82 -6.26
N GLY A 83 13.59 0.02 -6.11
CA GLY A 83 14.94 0.36 -6.53
C GLY A 83 15.47 -0.41 -7.74
N PHE A 84 14.65 -1.25 -8.39
CA PHE A 84 15.12 -2.01 -9.54
C PHE A 84 15.42 -1.07 -10.72
N SER A 85 16.63 -1.20 -11.26
CA SER A 85 17.05 -0.55 -12.48
C SER A 85 17.61 -1.61 -13.42
N CYS A 86 17.29 -1.51 -14.71
CA CYS A 86 17.84 -2.43 -15.71
C CYS A 86 19.38 -2.33 -15.70
N PRO A 87 20.12 -3.45 -15.70
CA PRO A 87 21.57 -3.44 -15.84
C PRO A 87 21.97 -2.67 -17.10
N LYS A 88 22.91 -1.73 -16.97
CA LYS A 88 23.31 -0.85 -18.08
C LYS A 88 24.39 -1.44 -19.01
N ALA A 89 24.88 -2.65 -18.76
CA ALA A 89 25.79 -3.37 -19.66
C ALA A 89 25.84 -4.87 -19.32
N PHE A 90 26.15 -5.68 -20.34
CA PHE A 90 26.66 -7.05 -20.22
C PHE A 90 28.18 -7.02 -20.45
#